data_AF-A0A167HC28-F1
#
_entry.id   AF-A0A167HC28-F1
#
_cell.length_a   1.000
_cell.length_b   1.000
_cell.length_c   1.000
_cell.angle_alpha   90.00
_cell.angle_beta   90.00
_cell.angle_gamma   90.00
#
_symmetry.space_group_name_H-M   'P 1'
#
loop_
_entity.id
_entity.type
_entity.pdbx_description
1 polymer ?
#
loop_
_entity_poly.entity_id
_entity_poly.type
_entity_poly.pdbx_seq_one_letter_code
_entity_poly.pdbx_strand_id
1 'polypeptide(L)'
;MKPIFVYDEGINLWEQSKKAGDSSVATITVIQRDIDSLSKTWFSFLPILLTFLPNVFKWFTTGNAFVGSKVQELKLKKQLTEGFSDQDLLKKNESTGIYSSIKNETGNIKSLSLDSLSQYRYSSLIFCSKILSQQSLLDSFQKTESGIKLENVGSIFDNDLGIVLCRAYDDGETHAAMQFIGKVNQIENIKSELSASGFEEIDETEVAAIINS
;
A
#
# COMPACT_ATOMS: atom_id res chain seq x y z
N MET A 1 -10.27 -2.54 21.10
CA MET A 1 -9.09 -1.65 21.23
C MET A 1 -9.46 -0.32 20.61
N LYS A 2 -9.09 0.80 21.25
CA LYS A 2 -9.12 2.10 20.57
C LYS A 2 -8.11 2.04 19.40
N PRO A 3 -8.39 2.61 18.22
CA PRO A 3 -7.43 2.57 17.14
C PRO A 3 -6.17 3.34 17.53
N ILE A 4 -5.01 2.70 17.35
CA ILE A 4 -3.69 3.27 17.65
C ILE A 4 -2.89 3.38 16.35
N PHE A 5 -1.90 4.28 16.33
CA PHE A 5 -0.92 4.33 15.27
C PHE A 5 0.48 4.66 15.78
N VAL A 6 1.48 4.24 15.02
CA VAL A 6 2.89 4.63 15.18
C VAL A 6 3.26 5.56 14.02
N TYR A 7 4.02 6.60 14.30
CA TYR A 7 4.59 7.50 13.30
C TYR A 7 6.12 7.36 13.30
N ASP A 8 6.69 7.13 12.13
CA ASP A 8 8.13 7.02 11.92
C ASP A 8 8.56 7.99 10.81
N GLU A 9 9.61 8.78 11.08
CA GLU A 9 10.35 9.43 10.01
C GLU A 9 11.14 8.35 9.22
N GLY A 10 11.05 8.42 7.89
CA GLY A 10 11.62 7.42 7.00
C GLY A 10 10.65 6.30 6.62
N ILE A 11 11.24 5.25 6.08
CA ILE A 11 10.52 4.06 5.61
C ILE A 11 10.64 2.98 6.68
N ASN A 12 9.51 2.65 7.27
CA ASN A 12 9.38 1.53 8.21
C ASN A 12 8.40 0.51 7.64
N LEU A 13 8.89 -0.61 7.13
CA LEU A 13 8.01 -1.69 6.66
C LEU A 13 7.72 -2.61 7.84
N TRP A 14 6.46 -2.73 8.24
CA TRP A 14 6.05 -3.34 9.51
C TRP A 14 6.56 -4.78 9.68
N GLU A 15 6.66 -5.51 8.56
CA GLU A 15 7.15 -6.88 8.56
C GLU A 15 8.69 -7.01 8.69
N GLN A 16 9.43 -5.89 8.77
CA GLN A 16 10.89 -5.85 8.74
C GLN A 16 11.44 -5.16 9.98
N SER A 17 12.45 -5.75 10.60
CA SER A 17 13.09 -5.19 11.80
C SER A 17 14.00 -3.99 11.51
N LYS A 18 14.32 -3.72 10.24
CA LYS A 18 15.20 -2.62 9.83
C LYS A 18 14.37 -1.46 9.30
N LYS A 19 14.73 -0.26 9.73
CA LYS A 19 14.21 1.01 9.21
C LYS A 19 15.18 1.63 8.22
N ALA A 20 14.68 2.36 7.23
CA ALA A 20 15.49 3.16 6.33
C ALA A 20 15.22 4.65 6.59
N GLY A 21 16.24 5.36 7.07
CA GLY A 21 16.16 6.77 7.45
C GLY A 21 16.27 7.72 6.27
N ASP A 22 15.32 7.66 5.33
CA ASP A 22 15.14 8.73 4.34
C ASP A 22 14.23 9.81 4.94
N SER A 23 14.80 10.91 5.40
CA SER A 23 14.06 12.01 6.03
C SER A 23 13.10 12.74 5.08
N SER A 24 13.10 12.43 3.78
CA SER A 24 12.15 13.00 2.82
C SER A 24 10.79 12.27 2.81
N VAL A 25 10.74 11.10 3.43
CA VAL A 25 9.54 10.27 3.55
C VAL A 25 9.24 9.95 5.00
N ALA A 26 8.01 9.55 5.28
CA ALA A 26 7.57 9.09 6.58
C ALA A 26 6.64 7.89 6.42
N THR A 27 6.44 7.16 7.51
CA THR A 27 5.54 6.02 7.59
C THR A 27 4.60 6.18 8.77
N ILE A 28 3.29 6.01 8.54
CA ILE A 28 2.32 5.78 9.60
C ILE A 28 1.92 4.31 9.56
N THR A 29 1.93 3.65 10.71
CA THR A 29 1.38 2.30 10.86
C THR A 29 0.20 2.31 11.82
N VAL A 30 -1.00 2.11 11.29
CA VAL A 30 -2.24 1.92 12.07
C VAL A 30 -2.35 0.45 12.46
N ILE A 31 -2.60 0.17 13.73
CA ILE A 31 -2.58 -1.20 14.28
C ILE A 31 -3.94 -1.55 14.88
N GLN A 32 -4.42 -2.76 14.61
CA GLN A 32 -5.64 -3.34 15.16
C GLN A 32 -5.46 -4.80 15.51
N ARG A 33 -6.30 -5.31 16.41
CA ARG A 33 -6.29 -6.70 16.90
C ARG A 33 -6.42 -7.77 15.82
N ASP A 34 -7.08 -7.46 14.70
CA ASP A 34 -7.37 -8.38 13.60
C ASP A 34 -7.76 -7.59 12.35
N ILE A 35 -7.75 -8.28 11.19
CA ILE A 35 -8.06 -7.68 9.88
C ILE A 35 -9.50 -7.17 9.78
N ASP A 36 -10.45 -7.78 10.50
CA ASP A 36 -11.84 -7.33 10.55
C ASP A 36 -11.96 -5.98 11.27
N SER A 37 -11.28 -5.83 12.39
CA SER A 37 -11.20 -4.58 13.14
C SER A 37 -10.47 -3.51 12.34
N LEU A 38 -9.37 -3.87 11.69
CA LEU A 38 -8.65 -2.98 10.78
C LEU A 38 -9.51 -2.53 9.61
N SER A 39 -10.30 -3.43 9.03
CA SER A 39 -11.23 -3.13 7.93
C SER A 39 -12.31 -2.15 8.36
N LYS A 40 -12.88 -2.30 9.56
CA LYS A 40 -13.84 -1.31 10.11
C LYS A 40 -13.20 0.06 10.29
N THR A 41 -11.99 0.09 10.86
CA THR A 41 -11.21 1.33 11.02
C THR A 41 -10.92 1.97 9.65
N TRP A 42 -10.51 1.17 8.66
CA TRP A 42 -10.28 1.60 7.29
C TRP A 42 -11.52 2.23 6.66
N PHE A 43 -12.67 1.53 6.69
CA PHE A 43 -13.91 2.07 6.10
C PHE A 43 -14.41 3.33 6.81
N SER A 44 -14.09 3.51 8.10
CA SER A 44 -14.41 4.74 8.83
C SER A 44 -13.51 5.92 8.42
N PHE A 45 -12.24 5.67 8.13
CA PHE A 45 -11.24 6.71 7.82
C PHE A 45 -11.16 7.03 6.33
N LEU A 46 -11.44 6.06 5.46
CA LEU A 46 -11.36 6.21 4.01
C LEU A 46 -12.11 7.43 3.46
N PRO A 47 -13.34 7.77 3.90
CA PRO A 47 -14.02 8.98 3.43
C PRO A 47 -13.24 10.27 3.69
N ILE A 48 -12.54 10.36 4.82
CA ILE A 48 -11.69 11.50 5.20
C ILE A 48 -10.46 11.54 4.29
N LEU A 49 -9.78 10.40 4.12
CA LEU A 49 -8.62 10.27 3.24
C LEU A 49 -8.91 10.73 1.80
N LEU A 50 -10.09 10.36 1.28
CA LEU A 50 -10.52 10.71 -0.07
C LEU A 50 -10.83 12.21 -0.25
N THR A 51 -10.95 13.00 0.82
CA THR A 51 -11.15 14.45 0.69
C THR A 51 -9.91 15.18 0.18
N PHE A 52 -8.71 14.64 0.43
CA PHE A 52 -7.44 15.22 0.02
C PHE A 52 -6.58 14.30 -0.86
N LEU A 53 -6.87 12.99 -0.90
CA LEU A 53 -6.29 12.02 -1.82
C LEU A 53 -7.39 11.28 -2.59
N PRO A 54 -8.12 11.97 -3.49
CA PRO A 54 -9.32 11.41 -4.12
C PRO A 54 -9.04 10.35 -5.18
N ASN A 55 -7.83 10.29 -5.75
CA ASN A 55 -7.50 9.33 -6.81
C ASN A 55 -6.84 8.11 -6.20
N VAL A 56 -7.41 6.93 -6.49
CA VAL A 56 -6.95 5.67 -5.92
C VAL A 56 -6.66 4.68 -7.02
N PHE A 57 -5.48 4.07 -6.94
CA PHE A 57 -5.06 2.99 -7.82
C PHE A 57 -4.63 1.79 -6.98
N LYS A 58 -4.71 0.60 -7.57
CA LYS A 58 -4.12 -0.61 -7.03
C LYS A 58 -2.96 -1.02 -7.92
N TRP A 59 -1.79 -1.11 -7.31
CA TRP A 59 -0.64 -1.76 -7.92
C TRP A 59 -0.61 -3.24 -7.53
N PHE A 60 -0.25 -4.08 -8.49
CA PHE A 60 0.00 -5.49 -8.28
C PHE A 60 1.20 -5.94 -9.10
N THR A 61 1.94 -6.92 -8.59
CA THR A 61 2.97 -7.63 -9.35
C THR A 61 2.96 -9.12 -9.06
N THR A 62 3.37 -9.91 -10.04
CA THR A 62 3.54 -11.37 -9.90
C THR A 62 4.76 -11.75 -9.05
N GLY A 63 5.69 -10.82 -8.82
CA GLY A 63 6.87 -11.01 -7.96
C GLY A 63 7.97 -11.89 -8.57
N ASN A 64 7.63 -12.75 -9.54
CA ASN A 64 8.54 -13.69 -10.18
C ASN A 64 8.22 -13.84 -11.66
N ALA A 65 9.25 -14.21 -12.44
CA ALA A 65 9.08 -14.51 -13.86
C ALA A 65 8.08 -15.65 -14.06
N PHE A 66 7.18 -15.50 -15.02
CA PHE A 66 6.27 -16.58 -15.38
C PHE A 66 7.02 -17.69 -16.12
N VAL A 67 7.05 -18.89 -15.55
CA VAL A 67 7.66 -20.09 -16.16
C VAL A 67 6.54 -21.05 -16.56
N GLY A 68 6.07 -20.94 -17.79
CA GLY A 68 5.03 -21.80 -18.32
C GLY A 68 4.88 -21.72 -19.84
N SER A 69 4.01 -22.57 -20.39
CA SER A 69 3.67 -22.54 -21.81
C SER A 69 2.91 -21.27 -22.20
N LYS A 70 2.90 -20.93 -23.49
CA LYS A 70 2.14 -19.78 -24.03
C LYS A 70 0.65 -19.84 -23.65
N VAL A 71 0.06 -21.04 -23.59
CA VAL A 71 -1.35 -21.21 -23.20
C VAL A 71 -1.57 -20.85 -21.74
N GLN A 72 -0.65 -21.25 -20.86
CA GLN A 72 -0.72 -20.89 -19.44
C GLN A 72 -0.45 -19.39 -19.24
N GLU A 73 0.44 -18.79 -20.03
CA GLU A 73 0.68 -17.34 -20.00
C GLU A 73 -0.57 -16.56 -20.43
N LEU A 74 -1.28 -17.01 -21.48
CA LEU A 74 -2.55 -16.40 -21.89
C LEU A 74 -3.63 -16.53 -20.80
N LYS A 75 -3.71 -17.68 -20.12
CA LYS A 75 -4.63 -17.86 -18.98
C LYS A 75 -4.29 -16.91 -17.83
N LEU A 76 -3.00 -16.79 -17.49
CA LEU A 76 -2.53 -15.86 -16.48
C LEU A 76 -2.90 -14.42 -16.84
N LYS A 77 -2.60 -13.97 -18.07
CA LYS A 77 -2.97 -12.62 -18.53
C LYS A 77 -4.47 -12.38 -18.35
N LYS A 78 -5.31 -13.33 -18.78
CA LYS A 78 -6.77 -13.21 -18.63
C LYS A 78 -7.20 -13.05 -17.17
N GLN A 79 -6.59 -13.81 -16.25
CA GLN A 79 -6.84 -13.68 -14.81
C GLN A 79 -6.36 -12.34 -14.26
N LEU A 80 -5.17 -11.89 -14.66
CA LEU A 80 -4.60 -10.62 -14.20
C LEU A 80 -5.37 -9.40 -14.71
N THR A 81 -5.98 -9.48 -15.89
CA THR A 81 -6.80 -8.41 -16.48
C THR A 81 -8.28 -8.52 -16.13
N GLU A 82 -8.66 -9.43 -15.24
CA GLU A 82 -10.07 -9.59 -14.86
C GLU A 82 -10.58 -8.32 -14.17
N GLY A 83 -11.70 -7.79 -14.66
CA GLY A 83 -12.29 -6.55 -14.14
C GLY A 83 -11.52 -5.27 -14.49
N PHE A 84 -10.60 -5.31 -15.45
CA PHE A 84 -9.93 -4.11 -15.96
C PHE A 84 -10.90 -3.21 -16.73
N SER A 85 -10.70 -1.92 -16.57
CA SER A 85 -11.25 -0.84 -17.38
C SER A 85 -10.25 -0.44 -18.48
N ASP A 86 -10.71 0.38 -19.44
CA ASP A 86 -9.91 0.79 -20.61
C ASP A 86 -8.61 1.54 -20.27
N GLN A 87 -8.49 2.09 -19.05
CA GLN A 87 -7.30 2.81 -18.60
C GLN A 87 -6.35 1.97 -17.74
N ASP A 88 -6.73 0.75 -17.40
CA ASP A 88 -5.91 -0.12 -16.56
C ASP A 88 -4.79 -0.76 -17.38
N LEU A 89 -3.64 -0.93 -16.75
CA LEU A 89 -2.43 -1.39 -17.42
C LEU A 89 -1.94 -2.70 -16.83
N LEU A 90 -1.58 -3.62 -17.70
CA LEU A 90 -0.78 -4.80 -17.39
C LEU A 90 0.46 -4.79 -18.30
N LYS A 91 1.65 -4.83 -17.70
CA LYS A 91 2.92 -4.83 -18.43
C LYS A 91 3.78 -5.99 -17.96
N LYS A 92 4.40 -6.67 -18.91
CA LYS A 92 5.51 -7.58 -18.64
C LYS A 92 6.80 -6.79 -18.74
N ASN A 93 7.67 -6.91 -17.75
CA ASN A 93 9.04 -6.44 -17.90
C ASN A 93 9.82 -7.44 -18.75
N GLU A 94 10.37 -6.99 -19.88
CA GLU A 94 11.06 -7.85 -20.83
C GLU A 94 12.38 -8.42 -20.28
N SER A 95 13.01 -7.74 -19.33
CA SER A 95 14.28 -8.18 -18.72
C SER A 95 14.08 -9.22 -17.62
N THR A 96 13.06 -9.04 -16.78
CA THR A 96 12.78 -9.92 -15.63
C THR A 96 11.72 -10.97 -15.92
N GLY A 97 10.90 -10.76 -16.95
CA GLY A 97 9.74 -11.59 -17.26
C GLY A 97 8.58 -11.46 -16.27
N ILE A 98 8.66 -10.52 -15.33
CA ILE A 98 7.66 -10.28 -14.28
C ILE A 98 6.51 -9.44 -14.85
N TYR A 99 5.28 -9.80 -14.49
CA TYR A 99 4.10 -8.98 -14.77
C TYR A 99 3.79 -8.03 -13.62
N SER A 100 3.48 -6.79 -13.95
CA SER A 100 2.99 -5.76 -13.02
C SER A 100 1.80 -5.03 -13.63
N SER A 101 0.86 -4.60 -12.78
CA SER A 101 -0.33 -3.88 -13.19
C SER A 101 -0.63 -2.67 -12.32
N ILE A 102 -1.34 -1.72 -12.92
CA ILE A 102 -1.97 -0.59 -12.25
C ILE A 102 -3.44 -0.60 -12.66
N LYS A 103 -4.33 -0.68 -11.66
CA LYS A 103 -5.78 -0.63 -11.83
C LYS A 103 -6.36 0.60 -11.13
N ASN A 104 -7.25 1.33 -11.77
CA ASN A 104 -7.97 2.44 -11.15
C ASN A 104 -9.07 1.89 -10.24
N GLU A 105 -8.97 2.21 -8.95
CA GLU A 105 -9.94 1.80 -7.94
C GLU A 105 -10.75 2.98 -7.39
N THR A 106 -10.58 4.18 -7.92
CA THR A 106 -11.24 5.41 -7.42
C THR A 106 -12.76 5.24 -7.26
N GLY A 107 -13.43 4.61 -8.23
CA GLY A 107 -14.87 4.36 -8.18
C GLY A 107 -15.29 3.19 -7.27
N ASN A 108 -14.37 2.27 -6.97
CA ASN A 108 -14.66 1.00 -6.30
C ASN A 108 -14.00 0.89 -4.92
N ILE A 109 -13.22 1.88 -4.49
CA ILE A 109 -12.41 1.80 -3.26
C ILE A 109 -13.25 1.56 -2.01
N LYS A 110 -14.50 2.05 -2.00
CA LYS A 110 -15.45 1.86 -0.89
C LYS A 110 -15.95 0.41 -0.75
N SER A 111 -15.80 -0.42 -1.78
CA SER A 111 -16.14 -1.85 -1.73
C SER A 111 -14.90 -2.76 -1.76
N LEU A 112 -13.70 -2.19 -1.81
CA LEU A 112 -12.45 -2.95 -1.85
C LEU A 112 -12.13 -3.49 -0.45
N SER A 113 -12.12 -4.82 -0.33
CA SER A 113 -11.68 -5.49 0.90
C SER A 113 -10.17 -5.30 1.12
N LEU A 114 -9.77 -5.03 2.37
CA LEU A 114 -8.36 -5.02 2.77
C LEU A 114 -7.70 -6.38 2.56
N ASP A 115 -8.44 -7.49 2.59
CA ASP A 115 -7.92 -8.83 2.29
C ASP A 115 -7.32 -8.91 0.88
N SER A 116 -7.81 -8.06 -0.03
CA SER A 116 -7.27 -7.97 -1.39
C SER A 116 -5.84 -7.40 -1.43
N LEU A 117 -5.33 -6.92 -0.29
CA LEU A 117 -3.97 -6.41 -0.06
C LEU A 117 -3.13 -7.35 0.81
N SER A 118 -3.63 -8.53 1.17
CA SER A 118 -2.94 -9.54 2.00
C SER A 118 -1.54 -9.90 1.50
N GLN A 119 -1.30 -9.81 0.19
CA GLN A 119 0.04 -9.93 -0.40
C GLN A 119 0.78 -8.58 -0.33
N TYR A 120 1.09 -8.11 0.87
CA TYR A 120 1.63 -6.77 1.15
C TYR A 120 2.95 -6.42 0.42
N ARG A 121 3.71 -7.41 -0.05
CA ARG A 121 4.90 -7.20 -0.91
C ARG A 121 4.55 -6.97 -2.37
N TYR A 122 3.43 -7.53 -2.82
CA TYR A 122 3.09 -7.66 -4.24
C TYR A 122 1.83 -6.90 -4.62
N SER A 123 1.13 -6.33 -3.65
CA SER A 123 -0.07 -5.55 -3.84
C SER A 123 -0.06 -4.33 -2.93
N SER A 124 -0.46 -3.18 -3.44
CA SER A 124 -0.60 -1.96 -2.65
C SER A 124 -1.63 -1.03 -3.27
N LEU A 125 -2.27 -0.23 -2.43
CA LEU A 125 -3.03 0.92 -2.89
C LEU A 125 -2.10 2.11 -3.07
N ILE A 126 -2.43 2.96 -4.02
CA ILE A 126 -1.72 4.21 -4.32
C ILE A 126 -2.77 5.32 -4.26
N PHE A 127 -2.54 6.26 -3.36
CA PHE A 127 -3.37 7.44 -3.16
C PHE A 127 -2.68 8.66 -3.74
N CYS A 128 -3.41 9.44 -4.54
CA CYS A 128 -2.87 10.62 -5.23
C CYS A 128 -3.81 11.81 -5.09
N SER A 129 -3.26 12.99 -4.83
CA SER A 129 -4.02 14.26 -4.81
C SER A 129 -4.37 14.75 -6.21
N LYS A 130 -3.57 14.36 -7.21
CA LYS A 130 -3.73 14.74 -8.62
C LYS A 130 -4.02 13.50 -9.47
N ILE A 131 -4.65 13.72 -10.62
CA ILE A 131 -4.84 12.67 -11.63
C ILE A 131 -3.47 12.37 -12.24
N LEU A 132 -3.04 11.11 -12.14
CA LEU A 132 -1.80 10.61 -12.72
C LEU A 132 -2.14 9.59 -13.81
N SER A 133 -1.24 9.47 -14.79
CA SER A 133 -1.35 8.37 -15.75
C SER A 133 -0.92 7.06 -15.09
N GLN A 134 -1.62 5.98 -15.41
CA GLN A 134 -1.30 4.63 -14.97
C GLN A 134 0.10 4.21 -15.43
N GLN A 135 0.58 4.75 -16.56
CA GLN A 135 1.93 4.49 -17.05
C GLN A 135 2.99 5.13 -16.13
N SER A 136 2.81 6.39 -15.74
CA SER A 136 3.72 7.08 -14.80
C SER A 136 3.75 6.39 -13.43
N LEU A 137 2.59 5.92 -12.96
CA LEU A 137 2.51 5.12 -11.75
C LEU A 137 3.29 3.82 -11.92
N LEU A 138 2.99 3.04 -12.96
CA LEU A 138 3.65 1.77 -13.22
C LEU A 138 5.17 1.91 -13.33
N ASP A 139 5.65 2.97 -13.98
CA ASP A 139 7.08 3.24 -14.13
C ASP A 139 7.78 3.50 -12.80
N SER A 140 7.07 4.08 -11.82
CA SER A 140 7.60 4.30 -10.46
C SER A 140 7.77 2.99 -9.67
N PHE A 141 7.14 1.88 -10.10
CA PHE A 141 7.24 0.56 -9.47
C PHE A 141 8.18 -0.41 -10.20
N GLN A 142 8.90 0.03 -11.25
CA GLN A 142 9.78 -0.87 -12.02
C GLN A 142 10.89 -1.51 -11.17
N LYS A 143 11.42 -0.79 -10.16
CA LYS A 143 12.45 -1.33 -9.25
C LYS A 143 11.87 -2.25 -8.16
N THR A 144 10.55 -2.30 -8.01
CA THR A 144 9.82 -3.05 -6.97
C THR A 144 9.01 -4.23 -7.52
N GLU A 145 9.17 -4.58 -8.80
CA GLU A 145 8.47 -5.68 -9.47
C GLU A 145 8.70 -7.05 -8.81
N SER A 146 9.86 -7.28 -8.18
CA SER A 146 10.11 -8.50 -7.41
C SER A 146 9.52 -8.48 -6.00
N GLY A 147 8.74 -7.44 -5.69
CA GLY A 147 8.14 -7.15 -4.39
C GLY A 147 8.73 -5.90 -3.75
N ILE A 148 7.89 -5.20 -2.99
CA ILE A 148 8.24 -4.06 -2.16
C ILE A 148 9.08 -4.54 -0.97
N LYS A 149 10.25 -3.95 -0.81
CA LYS A 149 11.22 -4.22 0.26
C LYS A 149 11.89 -2.91 0.67
N LEU A 150 12.54 -2.91 1.84
CA LEU A 150 13.17 -1.71 2.39
C LEU A 150 14.19 -1.08 1.42
N GLU A 151 14.95 -1.91 0.71
CA GLU A 151 15.98 -1.47 -0.22
C GLU A 151 15.46 -0.82 -1.51
N ASN A 152 14.19 -1.03 -1.86
CA ASN A 152 13.66 -0.58 -3.16
C ASN A 152 12.44 0.35 -3.04
N VAL A 153 11.70 0.32 -1.92
CA VAL A 153 10.47 1.08 -1.74
C VAL A 153 10.69 2.59 -1.83
N GLY A 154 11.84 3.11 -1.40
CA GLY A 154 12.18 4.53 -1.55
C GLY A 154 12.10 5.02 -2.99
N SER A 155 12.44 4.15 -3.95
CA SER A 155 12.45 4.52 -5.37
C SER A 155 11.07 4.80 -5.97
N ILE A 156 10.00 4.34 -5.31
CA ILE A 156 8.63 4.66 -5.69
C ILE A 156 8.40 6.18 -5.62
N PHE A 157 9.10 6.86 -4.71
CA PHE A 157 8.93 8.29 -4.43
C PHE A 157 9.96 9.19 -5.13
N ASP A 158 10.83 8.65 -5.99
CA ASP A 158 11.90 9.38 -6.69
C ASP A 158 11.34 10.48 -7.63
N ASN A 159 10.21 10.20 -8.26
CA ASN A 159 9.61 11.05 -9.30
C ASN A 159 8.69 12.17 -8.76
N ASP A 160 8.61 12.33 -7.44
CA ASP A 160 7.77 13.30 -6.73
C ASP A 160 6.34 13.42 -7.28
N LEU A 161 5.72 12.27 -7.56
CA LEU A 161 4.37 12.20 -8.12
C LEU A 161 3.28 12.58 -7.08
N GLY A 162 3.67 12.92 -5.85
CA GLY A 162 2.74 13.19 -4.76
C GLY A 162 1.89 11.96 -4.40
N ILE A 163 2.51 10.79 -4.39
CA ILE A 163 1.84 9.51 -4.08
C ILE A 163 2.02 9.13 -2.62
N VAL A 164 0.96 8.58 -2.04
CA VAL A 164 0.98 7.86 -0.77
C VAL A 164 0.68 6.40 -1.04
N LEU A 165 1.61 5.53 -0.67
CA LEU A 165 1.48 4.09 -0.74
C LEU A 165 0.70 3.61 0.49
N CYS A 166 -0.31 2.76 0.30
CA CYS A 166 -1.03 2.10 1.37
C CYS A 166 -0.90 0.57 1.25
N ARG A 167 -0.50 -0.07 2.34
CA ARG A 167 -0.27 -1.51 2.45
C ARG A 167 -1.04 -2.05 3.65
N ALA A 168 -1.56 -3.26 3.56
CA ALA A 168 -2.15 -3.96 4.70
C ALA A 168 -1.33 -5.22 4.98
N TYR A 169 -0.96 -5.41 6.23
CA TYR A 169 -0.28 -6.58 6.76
C TYR A 169 -1.21 -7.25 7.78
N ASP A 170 -1.27 -8.57 7.74
CA ASP A 170 -1.96 -9.38 8.74
C ASP A 170 -1.05 -10.58 9.01
N ASP A 171 -0.65 -10.77 10.25
CA ASP A 171 0.11 -11.96 10.65
C ASP A 171 -0.80 -13.17 10.91
N GLY A 172 -2.11 -12.96 10.93
CA GLY A 172 -3.13 -13.99 11.13
C GLY A 172 -3.24 -14.48 12.58
N GLU A 173 -2.44 -13.98 13.50
CA GLU A 173 -2.31 -14.52 14.86
C GLU A 173 -2.38 -13.45 15.96
N THR A 174 -1.72 -12.30 15.78
CA THR A 174 -1.55 -11.30 16.85
C THR A 174 -2.12 -9.93 16.50
N HIS A 175 -1.96 -9.46 15.26
CA HIS A 175 -2.52 -8.17 14.84
C HIS A 175 -2.53 -8.00 13.33
N ALA A 176 -3.38 -7.07 12.90
CA ALA A 176 -3.33 -6.51 11.56
C ALA A 176 -2.82 -5.07 11.63
N ALA A 177 -2.05 -4.69 10.62
CA ALA A 177 -1.48 -3.36 10.46
C ALA A 177 -1.77 -2.79 9.08
N MET A 178 -2.05 -1.49 9.00
CA MET A 178 -2.15 -0.74 7.75
C MET A 178 -1.09 0.35 7.74
N GLN A 179 -0.28 0.38 6.69
CA GLN A 179 0.82 1.32 6.55
C GLN A 179 0.52 2.35 5.48
N PHE A 180 0.77 3.62 5.78
CA PHE A 180 0.83 4.72 4.82
C PHE A 180 2.26 5.21 4.70
N ILE A 181 2.81 5.19 3.49
CA ILE A 181 4.21 5.59 3.22
C ILE A 181 4.19 6.65 2.12
N GLY A 182 4.88 7.76 2.32
CA GLY A 182 4.87 8.88 1.38
C GLY A 182 5.77 10.00 1.84
N LYS A 183 5.74 11.13 1.11
CA LYS A 183 6.48 12.32 1.51
C LYS A 183 5.96 12.85 2.85
N VAL A 184 6.88 13.35 3.69
CA VAL A 184 6.59 13.79 5.07
C VAL A 184 5.35 14.70 5.13
N ASN A 185 5.26 15.70 4.26
CA ASN A 185 4.13 16.63 4.22
C ASN A 185 2.77 15.95 3.96
N GLN A 186 2.73 14.88 3.18
CA GLN A 186 1.50 14.12 2.90
C GLN A 186 1.13 13.24 4.09
N ILE A 187 2.12 12.61 4.70
CA ILE A 187 1.94 11.71 5.84
C ILE A 187 1.54 12.51 7.10
N GLU A 188 2.12 13.67 7.34
CA GLU A 188 1.73 14.58 8.44
C GLU A 188 0.27 15.04 8.31
N ASN A 189 -0.24 15.20 7.09
CA ASN A 189 -1.66 15.49 6.88
C ASN A 189 -2.53 14.28 7.30
N ILE A 190 -2.14 13.07 6.91
CA ILE A 190 -2.83 11.83 7.33
C ILE A 190 -2.76 11.67 8.86
N LYS A 191 -1.60 11.93 9.46
CA LYS A 191 -1.38 11.91 10.91
C LYS A 191 -2.38 12.80 11.64
N SER A 192 -2.48 14.05 11.18
CA SER A 192 -3.38 15.05 11.77
C SER A 192 -4.85 14.59 11.72
N GLU A 193 -5.28 14.02 10.60
CA GLU A 193 -6.64 13.49 10.43
C GLU A 193 -6.91 12.24 11.28
N LEU A 194 -5.92 11.38 11.47
CA LEU A 194 -6.02 10.22 12.38
C LEU A 194 -6.20 10.69 13.83
N SER A 195 -5.36 11.63 14.28
CA SER A 195 -5.49 12.22 15.63
C SER A 195 -6.83 12.91 15.83
N ALA A 196 -7.30 13.69 14.84
CA ALA A 196 -8.62 14.34 14.88
C ALA A 196 -9.78 13.31 14.92
N SER A 197 -9.58 12.14 14.31
CA SER A 197 -10.50 11.01 14.35
C SER A 197 -10.42 10.19 15.66
N GLY A 198 -9.62 10.65 16.63
CA GLY A 198 -9.50 10.03 17.95
C GLY A 198 -8.55 8.83 18.01
N PHE A 199 -7.71 8.64 16.99
CA PHE A 199 -6.65 7.63 17.04
C PHE A 199 -5.55 8.11 17.99
N GLU A 200 -4.95 7.16 18.70
CA GLU A 200 -3.88 7.45 19.64
C GLU A 200 -2.52 7.16 19.00
N GLU A 201 -1.66 8.16 18.97
CA GLU A 201 -0.24 7.97 18.64
C GLU A 201 0.45 7.34 19.83
N ILE A 202 1.20 6.27 19.59
CA ILE A 202 1.98 5.56 20.60
C ILE A 202 3.42 5.38 20.13
N ASP A 203 4.33 5.14 21.06
CA ASP A 203 5.67 4.71 20.72
C ASP A 203 5.66 3.24 20.25
N GLU A 204 6.54 2.89 19.31
CA GLU A 204 6.66 1.52 18.78
C GLU A 204 6.94 0.51 19.91
N THR A 205 7.67 0.91 20.96
CA THR A 205 7.98 0.05 22.11
C THR A 205 6.76 -0.32 22.95
N GLU A 206 5.67 0.45 22.85
CA GLU A 206 4.42 0.21 23.58
C GLU A 206 3.50 -0.78 22.84
N VAL A 207 3.72 -1.00 21.55
CA VAL A 207 2.86 -1.83 20.69
C VAL A 207 2.69 -3.24 21.27
N ALA A 208 3.80 -3.90 21.62
CA ALA A 208 3.76 -5.27 22.12
C ALA A 208 2.97 -5.40 23.43
N ALA A 209 3.00 -4.38 24.29
CA ALA A 209 2.23 -4.38 25.53
C ALA A 209 0.73 -4.23 25.26
N ILE A 210 0.35 -3.38 24.31
CA ILE A 210 -1.05 -3.09 23.97
C ILE A 210 -1.71 -4.24 23.22
N ILE A 211 -1.00 -4.91 22.31
CA ILE A 211 -1.55 -6.05 21.55
C ILE A 211 -1.79 -7.25 22.47
N ASN A 212 -0.93 -7.44 23.48
CA ASN A 212 -1.01 -8.59 24.39
C ASN A 212 -1.88 -8.36 25.65
N SER A 213 -2.49 -7.19 25.80
CA SER A 213 -3.38 -6.85 26.94
C SER A 213 -4.84 -7.20 26.68
#